data_AF-A0A8J6H5Y5-F1
#
_entry.id   AF-A0A8J6H5Y5-F1
#
_cell.length_a   1.000
_cell.length_b   1.000
_cell.length_c   1.000
_cell.angle_alpha   90.00
_cell.angle_beta   90.00
_cell.angle_gamma   90.00
#
_symmetry.space_group_name_H-M   'P 1'
#
loop_
_entity.id
_entity.type
_entity.pdbx_description
1 polymer ?
#
loop_
_entity_poly.entity_id
_entity_poly.type
_entity_poly.pdbx_seq_one_letter_code
_entity_poly.pdbx_strand_id
1 'polypeptide(L)'
;MSVFLLSTGLFDMMLGGGSNVLPTKEEQANLLTNVQEVFEQLQLMVNIEANSTDESVVSDINRTVERAKDKLELIEELSLTKMSCGSNQVCMLESKQIIEKLVEDGAGELEACVSQGSAEVTANSFSLMNTTLFATECGQNLLDTLYNCSRRPGLQVISCYKDVIAEDVAPVKRTLLGAIEAHKEGHFRTIEIRNVANDCVDGVMKRYESRIAEVLKDALQCT
;
A
#
# COMPACT_ATOMS: atom_id res chain seq x y z
N MET A 1 -2.28 -4.75 -20.33
CA MET A 1 -0.96 -4.59 -20.96
C MET A 1 -1.01 -3.74 -22.25
N SER A 2 -1.77 -2.64 -22.28
CA SER A 2 -1.99 -1.93 -23.57
C SER A 2 -1.97 -0.40 -23.50
N VAL A 3 -1.53 0.22 -22.40
CA VAL A 3 -1.48 1.70 -22.27
C VAL A 3 -0.04 2.24 -22.39
N PHE A 4 0.98 1.40 -22.20
CA PHE A 4 2.39 1.80 -22.23
C PHE A 4 3.01 1.97 -23.63
N LEU A 5 2.31 1.61 -24.70
CA LEU A 5 2.85 1.68 -26.07
C LEU A 5 2.49 2.98 -26.83
N LEU A 6 1.69 3.87 -26.25
CA LEU A 6 1.30 5.14 -26.88
C LEU A 6 2.12 6.36 -26.42
N SER A 7 2.88 6.26 -25.32
CA SER A 7 3.64 7.41 -24.77
C SER A 7 5.05 7.54 -25.31
N THR A 8 5.66 6.47 -25.84
CA THR A 8 7.02 6.52 -26.40
C THR A 8 7.05 7.10 -27.82
N GLY A 9 6.01 6.84 -28.62
CA GLY A 9 5.94 7.32 -30.01
C GLY A 9 5.68 8.82 -30.15
N LEU A 10 4.94 9.44 -29.22
CA LEU A 10 4.61 10.87 -29.32
C LEU A 10 5.78 11.78 -28.89
N PHE A 11 6.58 11.34 -27.92
CA PHE A 11 7.73 12.10 -27.43
C PHE A 11 8.96 12.01 -28.35
N ASP A 12 9.22 10.84 -28.96
CA ASP A 12 10.33 10.69 -29.92
C ASP A 12 10.05 11.41 -31.25
N MET A 13 8.78 11.55 -31.65
CA MET A 13 8.40 12.28 -32.87
C MET A 13 8.54 13.81 -32.73
N MET A 14 8.53 14.34 -31.50
CA MET A 14 8.69 15.78 -31.22
C MET A 14 10.16 16.22 -31.07
N LEU A 15 11.07 15.28 -30.73
CA LEU A 15 12.48 15.57 -30.47
C LEU A 15 13.43 15.00 -31.52
N GLY A 16 12.94 14.11 -32.40
CA GLY A 16 13.73 13.42 -33.40
C GLY A 16 13.18 13.55 -34.82
N GLY A 17 13.51 14.66 -35.50
CA GLY A 17 13.59 14.71 -36.96
C GLY A 17 12.46 15.42 -37.70
N GLY A 18 12.81 16.56 -38.33
CA GLY A 18 12.25 16.92 -39.63
C GLY A 18 11.15 17.97 -39.70
N SER A 19 11.35 19.15 -39.11
CA SER A 19 11.14 20.46 -39.76
C SER A 19 11.35 21.59 -38.75
N ASN A 20 12.08 22.63 -39.13
CA ASN A 20 12.28 23.85 -38.33
C ASN A 20 10.99 24.72 -38.32
N VAL A 21 9.84 24.14 -38.03
CA VAL A 21 8.60 24.89 -37.86
C VAL A 21 8.45 25.18 -36.37
N LEU A 22 8.50 26.46 -36.04
CA LEU A 22 8.22 26.93 -34.68
C LEU A 22 6.77 26.56 -34.34
N PRO A 23 6.52 25.81 -33.26
CA PRO A 23 5.15 25.47 -32.88
C PRO A 23 4.36 26.75 -32.63
N THR A 24 3.12 26.79 -33.13
CA THR A 24 2.21 27.90 -32.96
C THR A 24 1.86 28.08 -31.48
N LYS A 25 1.38 29.28 -31.10
CA LYS A 25 0.93 29.53 -29.73
C LYS A 25 -0.20 28.58 -29.29
N GLU A 26 -1.04 28.17 -30.23
CA GLU A 26 -2.14 27.23 -30.01
C GLU A 26 -1.62 25.81 -29.74
N GLU A 27 -0.63 25.34 -30.52
CA GLU A 27 0.03 24.05 -30.28
C GLU A 27 0.78 24.02 -28.94
N GLN A 28 1.42 25.12 -28.55
CA GLN A 28 2.08 25.25 -27.25
C GLN A 28 1.08 25.23 -26.09
N ALA A 29 -0.05 25.92 -26.22
CA ALA A 29 -1.10 25.93 -25.20
C ALA A 29 -1.76 24.56 -25.06
N ASN A 30 -2.10 23.91 -26.18
CA ASN A 30 -2.68 22.55 -26.18
C ASN A 30 -1.73 21.53 -25.55
N LEU A 31 -0.42 21.63 -25.81
CA LEU A 31 0.56 20.75 -25.19
C LEU A 31 0.61 20.95 -23.67
N LEU A 32 0.61 22.19 -23.18
CA LEU A 32 0.62 22.47 -21.74
C LEU A 32 -0.64 21.94 -21.05
N THR A 33 -1.82 22.14 -21.65
CA THR A 33 -3.08 21.59 -21.13
C THR A 33 -3.04 20.06 -21.08
N ASN A 34 -2.62 19.40 -22.16
CA ASN A 34 -2.55 17.93 -22.20
C ASN A 34 -1.56 17.37 -21.17
N VAL A 35 -0.41 18.01 -20.99
CA VAL A 35 0.58 17.60 -19.99
C VAL A 35 0.02 17.79 -18.58
N GLN A 36 -0.66 18.90 -18.32
CA GLN A 36 -1.31 19.15 -17.04
C GLN A 36 -2.39 18.12 -16.71
N GLU A 37 -3.25 17.77 -17.67
CA GLU A 37 -4.26 16.72 -17.49
C GLU A 37 -3.64 15.36 -17.14
N VAL A 38 -2.49 15.01 -17.75
CA VAL A 38 -1.77 13.76 -17.42
C VAL A 38 -1.23 13.78 -15.99
N PHE A 39 -0.73 14.93 -15.51
CA PHE A 39 -0.29 15.07 -14.11
C PHE A 39 -1.44 14.92 -13.13
N GLU A 40 -2.57 15.57 -13.39
CA GLU A 40 -3.77 15.49 -12.56
C GLU A 40 -4.34 14.06 -12.52
N GLN A 41 -4.38 13.38 -13.66
CA GLN A 41 -4.81 11.97 -13.75
C GLN A 41 -3.88 11.02 -13.00
N LEU A 42 -2.56 11.23 -13.08
CA LEU A 42 -1.57 10.45 -12.31
C LEU A 42 -1.78 10.62 -10.81
N GLN A 43 -2.01 11.86 -10.35
CA GLN A 43 -2.29 12.15 -8.95
C GLN A 43 -3.57 11.47 -8.47
N LEU A 44 -4.64 11.54 -9.25
CA LEU A 44 -5.91 10.89 -8.94
C LEU A 44 -5.79 9.38 -8.91
N MET A 45 -5.19 8.78 -9.94
CA MET A 45 -5.03 7.33 -10.05
C MET A 45 -4.23 6.79 -8.88
N VAL A 46 -3.08 7.40 -8.59
CA VAL A 46 -2.23 7.03 -7.46
C VAL A 46 -3.01 7.08 -6.14
N ASN A 47 -3.70 8.18 -5.87
CA ASN A 47 -4.38 8.36 -4.58
C ASN A 47 -5.56 7.40 -4.42
N ILE A 48 -6.33 7.16 -5.50
CA ILE A 48 -7.49 6.27 -5.47
C ILE A 48 -7.05 4.81 -5.40
N GLU A 49 -6.07 4.41 -6.22
CA GLU A 49 -5.57 3.04 -6.25
C GLU A 49 -4.84 2.67 -4.95
N ALA A 50 -4.04 3.58 -4.39
CA ALA A 50 -3.40 3.39 -3.10
C ALA A 50 -4.45 3.20 -2.00
N ASN A 51 -5.42 4.11 -1.87
CA ASN A 51 -6.44 4.03 -0.82
C ASN A 51 -7.29 2.75 -0.96
N SER A 52 -7.69 2.39 -2.18
CA SER A 52 -8.42 1.14 -2.41
C SER A 52 -7.61 -0.12 -2.08
N THR A 53 -6.30 -0.11 -2.34
CA THR A 53 -5.42 -1.24 -2.05
C THR A 53 -5.18 -1.36 -0.55
N ASP A 54 -4.93 -0.24 0.13
CA ASP A 54 -4.70 -0.17 1.57
C ASP A 54 -5.94 -0.64 2.33
N GLU A 55 -7.13 -0.14 1.98
CA GLU A 55 -8.40 -0.57 2.57
C GLU A 55 -8.64 -2.07 2.37
N SER A 56 -8.37 -2.58 1.16
CA SER A 56 -8.52 -4.01 0.86
C SER A 56 -7.58 -4.87 1.71
N VAL A 57 -6.33 -4.47 1.86
CA VAL A 57 -5.33 -5.24 2.60
C VAL A 57 -5.60 -5.20 4.10
N VAL A 58 -5.91 -4.04 4.66
CA VAL A 58 -6.29 -3.91 6.07
C VAL A 58 -7.56 -4.72 6.36
N SER A 59 -8.54 -4.69 5.46
CA SER A 59 -9.76 -5.51 5.57
C SER A 59 -9.44 -7.01 5.55
N ASP A 60 -8.53 -7.47 4.68
CA ASP A 60 -8.11 -8.87 4.64
C ASP A 60 -7.35 -9.31 5.90
N ILE A 61 -6.48 -8.45 6.44
CA ILE A 61 -5.77 -8.70 7.71
C ILE A 61 -6.77 -8.83 8.86
N ASN A 62 -7.70 -7.88 8.98
CA ASN A 62 -8.76 -7.91 9.99
C ASN A 62 -9.59 -9.18 9.90
N ARG A 63 -10.04 -9.54 8.69
CA ARG A 63 -10.83 -10.76 8.49
C ARG A 63 -10.08 -12.03 8.87
N THR A 64 -8.77 -12.08 8.65
CA THR A 64 -7.94 -13.23 9.00
C THR A 64 -7.80 -13.36 10.52
N VAL A 65 -7.64 -12.24 11.22
CA VAL A 65 -7.56 -12.19 12.68
C VAL A 65 -8.88 -12.53 13.34
N GLU A 66 -10.01 -11.99 12.87
CA GLU A 66 -11.32 -12.32 13.42
C GLU A 66 -11.62 -13.83 13.27
N ARG A 67 -11.29 -14.43 12.12
CA ARG A 67 -11.39 -15.90 11.96
C ARG A 67 -10.50 -16.69 12.92
N ALA A 68 -9.32 -16.15 13.25
CA ALA A 68 -8.40 -16.78 14.20
C ALA A 68 -8.94 -16.68 15.63
N LYS A 69 -9.55 -15.55 16.00
CA LYS A 69 -10.26 -15.37 17.28
C LYS A 69 -11.43 -16.34 17.40
N ASP A 70 -12.31 -16.40 16.39
CA ASP A 70 -13.42 -17.37 16.34
C ASP A 70 -12.93 -18.81 16.54
N LYS A 71 -11.77 -19.14 15.96
CA LYS A 71 -11.15 -20.47 16.09
C LYS A 71 -10.63 -20.71 17.51
N LEU A 72 -10.00 -19.72 18.16
CA LEU A 72 -9.55 -19.84 19.56
C LEU A 72 -10.73 -20.02 20.50
N GLU A 73 -11.81 -19.25 20.33
CA GLU A 73 -13.04 -19.40 21.11
C GLU A 73 -13.65 -20.80 20.94
N LEU A 74 -13.69 -21.33 19.70
CA LEU A 74 -14.16 -22.69 19.47
C LEU A 74 -13.28 -23.75 20.16
N ILE A 75 -11.96 -23.55 20.15
CA ILE A 75 -11.02 -24.44 20.85
C ILE A 75 -11.27 -24.41 22.37
N GLU A 76 -11.54 -23.23 22.92
CA GLU A 76 -11.94 -23.03 24.31
C GLU A 76 -13.20 -23.84 24.64
N GLU A 77 -14.30 -23.58 23.93
CA GLU A 77 -15.60 -24.21 24.17
C GLU A 77 -15.50 -25.74 24.11
N LEU A 78 -14.78 -26.27 23.11
CA LEU A 78 -14.56 -27.71 22.98
C LEU A 78 -13.73 -28.27 24.14
N SER A 79 -12.71 -27.54 24.59
CA SER A 79 -11.86 -27.96 25.70
C SER A 79 -12.63 -27.94 27.03
N LEU A 80 -13.38 -26.88 27.30
CA LEU A 80 -14.24 -26.73 28.48
C LEU A 80 -15.33 -27.79 28.51
N THR A 81 -15.95 -28.09 27.36
CA THR A 81 -16.95 -29.15 27.22
C THR A 81 -16.34 -30.51 27.54
N LYS A 82 -15.17 -30.82 26.96
CA LYS A 82 -14.49 -32.09 27.17
C LYS A 82 -14.13 -32.33 28.63
N MET A 83 -13.63 -31.30 29.33
CA MET A 83 -13.34 -31.38 30.77
C MET A 83 -14.61 -31.54 31.61
N SER A 84 -15.73 -30.97 31.19
CA SER A 84 -16.99 -31.07 31.94
C SER A 84 -17.62 -32.47 31.91
N CYS A 85 -17.20 -33.32 30.96
CA CYS A 85 -17.60 -34.73 30.89
C CYS A 85 -16.80 -35.67 31.83
N GLY A 86 -15.78 -35.16 32.54
CA GLY A 86 -14.95 -35.94 33.47
C GLY A 86 -15.61 -36.18 34.83
N SER A 87 -15.22 -37.27 35.50
CA SER A 87 -15.76 -37.67 36.82
C SER A 87 -15.22 -36.83 38.00
N ASN A 88 -14.12 -36.09 37.83
CA ASN A 88 -13.45 -35.34 38.89
C ASN A 88 -13.39 -33.83 38.59
N GLN A 89 -14.55 -33.17 38.70
CA GLN A 89 -14.70 -31.74 38.32
C GLN A 89 -13.88 -30.76 39.16
N VAL A 90 -13.53 -31.12 40.39
CA VAL A 90 -12.75 -30.25 41.29
C VAL A 90 -11.30 -30.13 40.80
N CYS A 91 -10.71 -31.21 40.28
CA CYS A 91 -9.35 -31.16 39.76
C CYS A 91 -9.22 -30.35 38.46
N MET A 92 -10.30 -30.24 37.68
CA MET A 92 -10.26 -29.56 36.38
C MET A 92 -10.57 -28.05 36.46
N LEU A 93 -10.90 -27.52 37.65
CA LEU A 93 -11.28 -26.11 37.78
C LEU A 93 -10.12 -25.15 37.45
N GLU A 94 -8.91 -25.46 37.92
CA GLU A 94 -7.71 -24.66 37.62
C GLU A 94 -7.37 -24.71 36.12
N SER A 95 -7.43 -25.89 35.50
CA SER A 95 -7.18 -26.05 34.06
C SER A 95 -8.18 -25.28 33.19
N LYS A 96 -9.45 -25.18 33.61
CA LYS A 96 -10.47 -24.35 32.93
C LYS A 96 -10.06 -22.87 32.94
N GLN A 97 -9.69 -22.34 34.10
CA GLN A 97 -9.24 -20.94 34.24
C GLN A 97 -7.97 -20.67 33.43
N ILE A 98 -7.05 -21.62 33.36
CA ILE A 98 -5.84 -21.50 32.54
C ILE A 98 -6.21 -21.44 31.05
N ILE A 99 -7.14 -22.28 30.58
CA ILE A 99 -7.57 -22.28 29.18
C ILE A 99 -8.29 -20.97 28.81
N GLU A 100 -9.22 -20.50 29.64
CA GLU A 100 -9.89 -19.19 29.48
C GLU A 100 -8.85 -18.06 29.34
N LYS A 101 -7.86 -18.03 30.25
CA LYS A 101 -6.78 -17.04 30.19
C LYS A 101 -5.91 -17.16 28.95
N LEU A 102 -5.58 -18.38 28.52
CA LEU A 102 -4.80 -18.60 27.29
C LEU A 102 -5.54 -18.05 26.06
N VAL A 103 -6.86 -18.17 26.03
CA VAL A 103 -7.67 -17.66 24.92
C VAL A 103 -7.68 -16.13 24.94
N GLU A 104 -7.87 -15.51 26.11
CA GLU A 104 -7.79 -14.06 26.30
C GLU A 104 -6.40 -13.50 25.87
N ASP A 105 -5.31 -14.11 26.37
CA ASP A 105 -3.95 -13.72 26.01
C ASP A 105 -3.70 -13.89 24.49
N GLY A 106 -4.21 -14.98 23.90
CA GLY A 106 -4.10 -15.27 22.47
C GLY A 106 -4.87 -14.27 21.60
N ALA A 107 -6.08 -13.88 22.01
CA ALA A 107 -6.86 -12.85 21.33
C ALA A 107 -6.13 -11.49 21.35
N GLY A 108 -5.50 -11.13 22.48
CA GLY A 108 -4.67 -9.93 22.58
C GLY A 108 -3.43 -9.96 21.66
N GLU A 109 -2.75 -11.10 21.53
CA GLU A 109 -1.65 -11.26 20.57
C GLU A 109 -2.12 -11.18 19.11
N LEU A 110 -3.31 -11.71 18.79
CA LEU A 110 -3.89 -11.58 17.45
C LEU A 110 -4.23 -10.12 17.09
N GLU A 111 -4.73 -9.33 18.04
CA GLU A 111 -4.97 -7.89 17.85
C GLU A 111 -3.67 -7.11 17.61
N ALA A 112 -2.57 -7.54 18.23
CA ALA A 112 -1.26 -6.97 17.96
C ALA A 112 -0.82 -7.22 16.50
N CYS A 113 -1.11 -8.40 15.93
CA CYS A 113 -0.84 -8.69 14.50
C CYS A 113 -1.59 -7.71 13.57
N VAL A 114 -2.88 -7.43 13.84
CA VAL A 114 -3.66 -6.43 13.08
C VAL A 114 -3.06 -5.04 13.19
N SER A 115 -2.75 -4.64 14.42
CA SER A 115 -2.28 -3.29 14.74
C SER A 115 -0.94 -3.02 14.04
N GLN A 116 -0.04 -4.00 14.07
CA GLN A 116 1.24 -3.91 13.37
C GLN A 116 1.03 -3.87 11.85
N GLY A 117 0.25 -4.79 11.27
CA GLY A 117 0.02 -4.82 9.82
C GLY A 117 -0.62 -3.52 9.31
N SER A 118 -1.60 -2.98 10.03
CA SER A 118 -2.26 -1.72 9.68
C SER A 118 -1.33 -0.51 9.77
N ALA A 119 -0.47 -0.48 10.79
CA ALA A 119 0.54 0.57 10.92
C ALA A 119 1.57 0.52 9.78
N GLU A 120 2.00 -0.67 9.37
CA GLU A 120 2.93 -0.85 8.24
C GLU A 120 2.29 -0.44 6.89
N VAL A 121 1.03 -0.79 6.65
CA VAL A 121 0.29 -0.32 5.45
C VAL A 121 0.20 1.20 5.44
N THR A 122 -0.16 1.81 6.57
CA THR A 122 -0.27 3.27 6.70
C THR A 122 1.07 3.97 6.44
N ALA A 123 2.17 3.41 6.97
CA ALA A 123 3.51 3.95 6.76
C ALA A 123 3.95 3.86 5.29
N ASN A 124 3.66 2.73 4.62
CA ASN A 124 3.93 2.55 3.20
C ASN A 124 3.15 3.57 2.36
N SER A 125 1.84 3.68 2.61
CA SER A 125 0.94 4.63 1.94
C SER A 125 1.42 6.07 2.07
N PHE A 126 1.80 6.49 3.28
CA PHE A 126 2.32 7.83 3.54
C PHE A 126 3.62 8.12 2.77
N SER A 127 4.53 7.14 2.69
CA SER A 127 5.76 7.26 1.91
C SER A 127 5.48 7.45 0.41
N LEU A 128 4.54 6.67 -0.13
CA LEU A 128 4.12 6.77 -1.53
C LEU A 128 3.44 8.11 -1.84
N MET A 129 2.56 8.57 -0.94
CA MET A 129 1.89 9.86 -1.06
C MET A 129 2.90 11.00 -1.14
N ASN A 130 3.90 11.02 -0.24
CA ASN A 130 4.95 12.05 -0.24
C ASN A 130 5.78 12.02 -1.54
N THR A 131 6.11 10.82 -2.03
CA THR A 131 6.86 10.65 -3.28
C THR A 131 6.09 11.22 -4.47
N THR A 132 4.78 10.95 -4.54
CA THR A 132 3.91 11.50 -5.58
C THR A 132 3.75 13.00 -5.47
N LEU A 133 3.53 13.53 -4.26
CA LEU A 133 3.41 14.96 -4.02
C LEU A 133 4.65 15.70 -4.53
N PHE A 134 5.84 15.22 -4.17
CA PHE A 134 7.10 15.78 -4.63
C PHE A 134 7.25 15.72 -6.16
N ALA A 135 6.90 14.58 -6.78
CA ALA A 135 7.01 14.40 -8.22
C ALA A 135 6.03 15.29 -8.99
N THR A 136 4.80 15.45 -8.50
CA THR A 136 3.82 16.35 -9.08
C THR A 136 4.22 17.82 -8.89
N GLU A 137 4.76 18.21 -7.74
CA GLU A 137 5.27 19.57 -7.52
C GLU A 137 6.39 19.92 -8.52
N CYS A 138 7.31 18.97 -8.77
CA CYS A 138 8.34 19.12 -9.80
C CYS A 138 7.73 19.30 -11.20
N GLY A 139 6.68 18.53 -11.53
CA GLY A 139 5.93 18.64 -12.77
C GLY A 139 5.22 20.00 -12.92
N GLN A 140 4.58 20.46 -11.85
CA GLN A 140 3.87 21.74 -11.83
C GLN A 140 4.84 22.92 -12.00
N ASN A 141 6.00 22.87 -11.34
CA ASN A 141 7.03 23.90 -11.49
C ASN A 141 7.52 24.02 -12.96
N LEU A 142 7.64 22.89 -13.67
CA LEU A 142 7.96 22.89 -15.10
C LEU A 142 6.84 23.54 -15.91
N LEU A 143 5.59 23.18 -15.65
CA LEU A 143 4.43 23.78 -16.33
C LEU A 143 4.34 25.29 -16.10
N ASP A 144 4.55 25.76 -14.87
CA ASP A 144 4.56 27.18 -14.53
C ASP A 144 5.69 27.93 -15.25
N THR A 145 6.87 27.30 -15.35
CA THR A 145 8.02 27.84 -16.08
C THR A 145 7.73 27.96 -17.57
N LEU A 146 7.15 26.91 -18.18
CA LEU A 146 6.74 26.90 -19.58
C LEU A 146 5.63 27.94 -19.85
N TYR A 147 4.67 28.09 -18.93
CA TYR A 147 3.65 29.12 -19.00
C TYR A 147 4.26 30.51 -18.96
N ASN A 148 5.25 30.75 -18.09
CA ASN A 148 5.97 32.02 -18.04
C ASN A 148 6.76 32.30 -19.33
N CYS A 149 7.34 31.27 -19.97
CA CYS A 149 7.95 31.41 -21.29
C CYS A 149 6.94 31.88 -22.33
N SER A 150 5.72 31.31 -22.36
CA SER A 150 4.67 31.66 -23.32
C SER A 150 4.30 33.15 -23.35
N ARG A 151 4.52 33.86 -22.24
CA ARG A 151 4.21 35.29 -22.07
C ARG A 151 5.32 36.21 -22.59
N ARG A 152 6.48 35.67 -22.97
CA ARG A 152 7.61 36.47 -23.48
C ARG A 152 7.37 36.93 -24.93
N PRO A 153 7.84 38.13 -25.31
CA PRO A 153 7.63 38.67 -26.65
C PRO A 153 8.66 38.17 -27.69
N GLY A 154 8.24 38.09 -28.95
CA GLY A 154 9.14 37.90 -30.10
C GLY A 154 9.92 36.60 -30.05
N LEU A 155 11.23 36.64 -30.36
CA LEU A 155 12.10 35.46 -30.34
C LEU A 155 12.51 35.01 -28.92
N GLN A 156 12.25 35.82 -27.89
CA GLN A 156 12.61 35.49 -26.51
C GLN A 156 11.81 34.31 -25.95
N VAL A 157 10.58 34.09 -26.44
CA VAL A 157 9.78 32.90 -26.10
C VAL A 157 10.46 31.62 -26.56
N ILE A 158 11.03 31.63 -27.77
CA ILE A 158 11.66 30.46 -28.40
C ILE A 158 12.94 30.09 -27.64
N SER A 159 13.75 31.09 -27.29
CA SER A 159 14.94 30.85 -26.47
C SER A 159 14.56 30.28 -25.12
N CYS A 160 13.57 30.87 -24.44
CA CYS A 160 13.09 30.41 -23.13
C CYS A 160 12.62 28.95 -23.16
N TYR A 161 11.80 28.56 -24.15
CA TYR A 161 11.36 27.17 -24.29
C TYR A 161 12.54 26.22 -24.57
N LYS A 162 13.50 26.63 -25.40
CA LYS A 162 14.69 25.81 -25.67
C LYS A 162 15.50 25.54 -24.41
N ASP A 163 15.71 26.58 -23.60
CA ASP A 163 16.49 26.50 -22.37
C ASP A 163 15.79 25.57 -21.36
N VAL A 164 14.49 25.78 -21.13
CA VAL A 164 13.68 24.94 -20.22
C VAL A 164 13.61 23.49 -20.69
N ILE A 165 13.46 23.23 -22.00
CA ILE A 165 13.43 21.86 -22.52
C ILE A 165 14.79 21.18 -22.33
N ALA A 166 15.89 21.90 -22.54
CA ALA A 166 17.23 21.34 -22.40
C ALA A 166 17.58 21.06 -20.93
N GLU A 167 17.18 21.94 -20.01
CA GLU A 167 17.60 21.91 -18.62
C GLU A 167 16.63 21.13 -17.71
N ASP A 168 15.32 21.29 -17.90
CA ASP A 168 14.33 20.91 -16.88
C ASP A 168 13.52 19.66 -17.23
N VAL A 169 13.33 19.35 -18.51
CA VAL A 169 12.48 18.21 -18.93
C VAL A 169 13.07 16.87 -18.50
N ALA A 170 14.38 16.66 -18.69
CA ALA A 170 15.02 15.40 -18.34
C ALA A 170 15.02 15.12 -16.82
N PRO A 171 15.33 16.10 -15.94
CA PRO A 171 15.13 15.97 -14.49
C PRO A 171 13.69 15.62 -14.10
N VAL A 172 12.70 16.36 -14.59
CA VAL A 172 11.28 16.13 -14.24
C VAL A 172 10.81 14.75 -14.68
N LYS A 173 11.19 14.32 -15.89
CA LYS A 173 10.91 12.97 -16.38
C LYS A 173 11.49 11.90 -15.44
N ARG A 174 12.73 12.09 -14.96
CA ARG A 174 13.36 11.15 -14.01
C ARG A 174 12.59 11.08 -12.69
N THR A 175 12.19 12.23 -12.15
CA THR A 175 11.41 12.29 -10.90
C THR A 175 10.08 11.54 -11.03
N LEU A 176 9.36 11.75 -12.14
CA LEU A 176 8.07 11.10 -12.38
C LEU A 176 8.19 9.59 -12.57
N LEU A 177 9.19 9.14 -13.34
CA LEU A 177 9.45 7.72 -13.50
C LEU A 177 9.86 7.08 -12.17
N GLY A 178 10.62 7.79 -11.34
CA GLY A 178 10.97 7.36 -9.99
C GLY A 178 9.74 7.18 -9.10
N ALA A 179 8.78 8.10 -9.17
CA ALA A 179 7.52 7.97 -8.44
C ALA A 179 6.69 6.77 -8.91
N ILE A 180 6.61 6.53 -10.23
CA ILE A 180 5.91 5.36 -10.78
C ILE A 180 6.55 4.05 -10.30
N GLU A 181 7.88 3.96 -10.31
CA GLU A 181 8.57 2.77 -9.81
C GLU A 181 8.39 2.58 -8.31
N ALA A 182 8.41 3.68 -7.54
CA ALA A 182 8.12 3.64 -6.10
C ALA A 182 6.70 3.12 -5.82
N HIS A 183 5.70 3.52 -6.62
CA HIS A 183 4.33 2.98 -6.51
C HIS A 183 4.26 1.49 -6.80
N LYS A 184 4.91 1.05 -7.87
CA LYS A 184 4.99 -0.38 -8.20
C LYS A 184 5.61 -1.19 -7.06
N GLU A 185 6.74 -0.73 -6.53
CA GLU A 185 7.40 -1.38 -5.38
C GLU A 185 6.51 -1.33 -4.13
N GLY A 186 5.88 -0.18 -3.88
CA GLY A 186 4.96 0.01 -2.76
C GLY A 186 3.77 -0.96 -2.79
N HIS A 187 3.22 -1.26 -3.97
CA HIS A 187 2.16 -2.28 -4.09
C HIS A 187 2.66 -3.68 -3.72
N PHE A 188 3.86 -4.06 -4.17
CA PHE A 188 4.45 -5.34 -3.74
C PHE A 188 4.68 -5.36 -2.23
N ARG A 189 5.14 -4.24 -1.66
CA ARG A 189 5.33 -4.10 -0.22
C ARG A 189 4.03 -4.27 0.56
N THR A 190 2.90 -3.72 0.09
CA THR A 190 1.60 -3.92 0.73
C THR A 190 1.18 -5.40 0.73
N ILE A 191 1.49 -6.15 -0.34
CA ILE A 191 1.25 -7.60 -0.39
C ILE A 191 2.14 -8.35 0.61
N GLU A 192 3.41 -7.95 0.74
CA GLU A 192 4.33 -8.53 1.74
C GLU A 192 3.83 -8.30 3.16
N ILE A 193 3.37 -7.09 3.48
CA ILE A 193 2.80 -6.75 4.80
C ILE A 193 1.64 -7.69 5.15
N ARG A 194 0.74 -7.96 4.19
CA ARG A 194 -0.34 -8.94 4.37
C ARG A 194 0.20 -10.33 4.71
N ASN A 195 1.23 -10.79 4.01
CA ASN A 195 1.79 -12.12 4.25
C ASN A 195 2.47 -12.20 5.63
N VAL A 196 3.18 -11.15 6.04
CA VAL A 196 3.78 -11.06 7.39
C VAL A 196 2.69 -11.07 8.48
N ALA A 197 1.58 -10.36 8.26
CA ALA A 197 0.44 -10.39 9.18
C ALA A 197 -0.18 -11.79 9.27
N ASN A 198 -0.31 -12.51 8.15
CA ASN A 198 -0.79 -13.89 8.14
C ASN A 198 0.17 -14.83 8.88
N ASP A 199 1.48 -14.71 8.67
CA ASP A 199 2.49 -15.50 9.38
C ASP A 199 2.46 -15.22 10.90
N CYS A 200 2.19 -13.97 11.29
CA CYS A 200 1.96 -13.59 12.70
C CYS A 200 0.76 -14.35 13.27
N VAL A 201 -0.39 -14.32 12.58
CA VAL A 201 -1.61 -15.03 12.98
C VAL A 201 -1.36 -16.53 13.11
N ASP A 202 -0.74 -17.16 12.10
CA ASP A 202 -0.43 -18.59 12.12
C ASP A 202 0.51 -18.94 13.28
N GLY A 203 1.49 -18.08 13.57
CA GLY A 203 2.41 -18.23 14.69
C GLY A 203 1.70 -18.18 16.06
N VAL A 204 0.79 -17.22 16.24
CA VAL A 204 -0.03 -17.09 17.46
C VAL A 204 -0.95 -18.31 17.61
N MET A 205 -1.70 -18.65 16.56
CA MET A 205 -2.63 -19.78 16.57
C MET A 205 -1.92 -21.09 16.94
N LYS A 206 -0.80 -21.40 16.28
CA LYS A 206 -0.03 -22.61 16.56
C LYS A 206 0.45 -22.68 17.99
N ARG A 207 0.90 -21.55 18.56
CA ARG A 207 1.39 -21.47 19.94
C ARG A 207 0.26 -21.72 20.94
N TYR A 208 -0.87 -21.04 20.78
CA TYR A 208 -1.98 -21.15 21.72
C TYR A 208 -2.74 -22.47 21.60
N GLU A 209 -2.92 -23.00 20.39
CA GLU A 209 -3.43 -24.36 20.16
C GLU A 209 -2.59 -25.41 20.90
N SER A 210 -1.27 -25.30 20.81
CA SER A 210 -0.36 -26.25 21.46
C SER A 210 -0.44 -26.16 22.99
N ARG A 211 -0.47 -24.93 23.54
CA ARG A 211 -0.57 -24.70 24.99
C ARG A 211 -1.91 -25.18 25.55
N ILE A 212 -3.02 -24.89 24.87
CA ILE A 212 -4.36 -25.35 25.29
C ILE A 212 -4.43 -26.87 25.23
N ALA A 213 -3.89 -27.50 24.18
CA ALA A 213 -3.87 -28.95 24.05
C ALA A 213 -3.07 -29.64 25.17
N GLU A 214 -1.96 -29.03 25.61
CA GLU A 214 -1.16 -29.51 26.74
C GLU A 214 -1.94 -29.43 28.05
N VAL A 215 -2.51 -28.26 28.37
CA VAL A 215 -3.33 -28.08 29.57
C VAL A 215 -4.53 -29.03 29.59
N LEU A 216 -5.20 -29.21 28.46
CA LEU A 216 -6.33 -30.14 28.32
C LEU A 216 -5.88 -31.59 28.53
N LYS A 217 -4.73 -31.98 28.00
CA LYS A 217 -4.19 -33.33 28.16
C LYS A 217 -3.90 -33.63 29.64
N ASP A 218 -3.25 -32.69 30.33
CA ASP A 218 -2.90 -32.84 31.74
C ASP A 218 -4.15 -32.86 32.62
N ALA A 219 -5.14 -32.00 32.34
CA ALA A 219 -6.42 -31.98 33.04
C ALA A 219 -7.14 -33.33 32.95
N LEU A 220 -7.12 -33.97 31.77
CA LEU A 220 -7.77 -35.27 31.54
C LEU A 220 -7.05 -36.46 32.19
N GLN A 221 -5.78 -36.29 32.58
CA GLN A 221 -5.03 -37.30 33.34
C GLN A 221 -5.28 -37.21 34.84
N CYS A 222 -5.90 -36.13 35.32
CA CYS A 222 -6.32 -36.03 36.71
C CYS A 222 -7.58 -36.89 36.95
N THR A 223 -7.35 -38.18 37.20
CA THR A 223 -8.36 -39.15 37.66
C THR A 223 -8.50 -39.10 39.17
#